data_AF-A0A7C3RQS6-F1
#
_entry.id   AF-A0A7C3RQS6-F1
#
_cell.length_a   1.000
_cell.length_b   1.000
_cell.length_c   1.000
_cell.angle_alpha   90.00
_cell.angle_beta   90.00
_cell.angle_gamma   90.00
#
_symmetry.space_group_name_H-M   'P 1'
#
loop_
_entity.id
_entity.type
_entity.pdbx_description
1 polymer ?
#
loop_
_entity_poly.entity_id
_entity_poly.type
_entity_poly.pdbx_seq_one_letter_code
_entity_poly.pdbx_strand_id
1 'polypeptide(L)'
;MKAMSLITTIAAGALLVIASGCGKKEQPAQPGTQQQPTTQGQQTTAQSDAEAEAKAQAIINRAWDLVGEGKYREAQQVLDGLSGMKLTPAQRRGVEALRSRIQAGLGAQQAR
;
A
#
# COMPACT_ATOMS: atom_id res chain seq x y z
N MET A 1 -13.88 -1.73 -33.98
CA MET A 1 -13.77 -0.34 -34.45
C MET A 1 -13.84 0.61 -33.27
N LYS A 2 -12.71 1.18 -32.84
CA LYS A 2 -12.57 2.62 -32.55
C LYS A 2 -11.13 2.89 -32.17
N ALA A 3 -10.44 3.52 -33.11
CA ALA A 3 -9.09 4.02 -32.97
C ALA A 3 -9.14 5.43 -32.35
N MET A 4 -8.01 5.85 -31.76
CA MET A 4 -7.33 7.10 -32.10
C MET A 4 -7.99 8.44 -31.72
N SER A 5 -7.39 9.12 -30.74
CA SER A 5 -6.87 10.52 -30.79
C SER A 5 -6.34 10.90 -29.39
N LEU A 6 -5.06 11.22 -29.16
CA LEU A 6 -4.33 12.48 -29.45
C LEU A 6 -5.08 13.73 -28.96
N ILE A 7 -4.49 14.50 -28.02
CA ILE A 7 -4.19 15.94 -28.11
C ILE A 7 -3.33 16.38 -26.91
N THR A 8 -2.20 16.98 -27.28
CA THR A 8 -1.20 17.71 -26.53
C THR A 8 -1.69 19.13 -26.21
N THR A 9 -1.50 19.63 -24.98
CA THR A 9 -1.53 21.08 -24.71
C THR A 9 -0.45 21.49 -23.72
N ILE A 10 0.45 22.33 -24.23
CA ILE A 10 1.60 22.95 -23.56
C ILE A 10 1.13 24.30 -22.98
N ALA A 11 1.51 24.59 -21.74
CA ALA A 11 1.64 25.96 -21.24
C ALA A 11 2.90 25.99 -20.35
N ALA A 12 4.05 26.45 -20.84
CA ALA A 12 4.42 27.87 -20.90
C ALA A 12 4.23 28.55 -19.53
N GLY A 13 5.22 28.37 -18.65
CA GLY A 13 5.28 29.00 -17.34
C GLY A 13 6.72 29.07 -16.85
N ALA A 14 7.51 29.93 -17.50
CA ALA A 14 8.84 30.29 -17.04
C ALA A 14 8.73 31.06 -15.70
N LEU A 15 9.42 30.57 -14.67
CA LEU A 15 9.82 31.41 -13.55
C LEU A 15 11.29 31.17 -13.22
N LEU A 16 12.03 32.22 -13.51
CA LEU A 16 13.46 32.38 -13.52
C LEU A 16 13.78 33.26 -12.32
N VAL A 17 14.38 32.74 -11.25
CA VAL A 17 15.14 33.57 -10.30
C VAL A 17 16.37 32.83 -9.82
N ILE A 18 17.48 33.32 -10.35
CA ILE A 18 18.86 33.04 -10.03
C ILE A 18 19.21 33.94 -8.83
N ALA A 19 19.73 33.36 -7.75
CA ALA A 19 20.39 34.12 -6.68
C ALA A 19 21.80 33.57 -6.46
N SER A 20 22.70 34.02 -7.34
CA SER A 20 24.09 34.41 -7.12
C SER A 20 24.83 33.86 -5.89
N GLY A 21 25.61 32.81 -6.11
CA GLY A 21 26.87 32.55 -5.41
C GLY A 21 28.00 32.46 -6.45
N CYS A 22 28.71 33.57 -6.67
CA CYS A 22 29.81 33.71 -7.63
C CYS A 22 30.96 32.72 -7.35
N GLY A 23 31.25 31.87 -8.33
CA GLY A 23 32.37 30.94 -8.29
C GLY A 23 32.76 30.41 -9.67
N LYS A 24 33.14 31.33 -10.57
CA LYS A 24 34.24 31.17 -11.54
C LYS A 24 34.21 29.96 -12.51
N LYS A 25 34.04 30.33 -13.80
CA LYS A 25 34.66 29.77 -15.02
C LYS A 25 33.96 28.64 -15.82
N GLU A 26 33.68 29.04 -17.07
CA GLU A 26 33.90 28.31 -18.32
C GLU A 26 32.77 27.42 -18.88
N GLN A 27 32.45 27.71 -20.15
CA GLN A 27 31.46 27.13 -21.07
C GLN A 27 32.27 26.56 -22.25
N PRO A 28 31.99 25.37 -22.83
CA PRO A 28 30.91 25.24 -23.83
C PRO A 28 30.11 23.93 -23.83
N ALA A 29 29.03 24.01 -24.61
CA ALA A 29 27.92 23.09 -24.82
C ALA A 29 28.26 21.61 -25.10
N GLN A 30 27.37 20.73 -24.64
CA GLN A 30 26.67 19.74 -25.48
C GLN A 30 25.44 19.17 -24.73
N PRO A 31 24.31 18.93 -25.43
CA PRO A 31 23.11 18.32 -24.86
C PRO A 31 23.33 16.81 -24.70
N GLY A 32 23.96 16.44 -23.59
CA GLY A 32 23.97 15.06 -23.12
C GLY A 32 22.63 14.75 -22.50
N THR A 33 21.86 13.90 -23.17
CA THR A 33 20.73 13.14 -22.63
C THR A 33 21.11 12.62 -21.25
N GLN A 34 20.68 13.32 -20.19
CA GLN A 34 20.73 12.75 -18.85
C GLN A 34 19.63 11.69 -18.79
N GLN A 35 19.99 10.50 -19.28
CA GLN A 35 19.44 9.25 -18.83
C GLN A 35 19.58 9.27 -17.31
N GLN A 36 18.48 9.62 -16.66
CA GLN A 36 18.34 9.48 -15.23
C GLN A 36 18.69 8.03 -14.88
N PRO A 37 19.58 7.79 -13.91
CA PRO A 37 19.97 6.44 -13.55
C PRO A 37 18.71 5.65 -13.20
N THR A 38 18.52 4.53 -13.90
CA THR A 38 17.67 3.46 -13.44
C THR A 38 18.15 3.05 -12.05
N THR A 39 17.51 3.57 -11.01
CA THR A 39 17.44 2.91 -9.69
C THR A 39 16.55 1.68 -9.82
N GLN A 40 16.86 0.81 -10.79
CA GLN A 40 16.34 -0.55 -10.88
C GLN A 40 17.37 -1.43 -10.23
N GLY A 41 17.31 -1.50 -8.92
CA GLY A 41 18.26 -2.35 -8.21
C GLY A 41 18.11 -2.33 -6.71
N GLN A 42 16.91 -2.13 -6.14
CA GLN A 42 16.57 -2.38 -4.72
C GLN A 42 15.09 -2.01 -4.44
N GLN A 43 14.14 -2.44 -5.26
CA GLN A 43 12.69 -2.21 -4.95
C GLN A 43 11.83 -3.48 -4.99
N THR A 44 12.38 -4.62 -5.40
CA THR A 44 11.55 -5.80 -5.65
C THR A 44 11.06 -6.49 -4.37
N THR A 45 11.71 -6.30 -3.22
CA THR A 45 11.29 -6.96 -1.98
C THR A 45 10.29 -6.13 -1.16
N ALA A 46 10.50 -4.81 -1.03
CA ALA A 46 9.65 -3.95 -0.20
C ALA A 46 8.23 -3.78 -0.75
N GLN A 47 8.05 -3.85 -2.07
CA GLN A 47 6.74 -3.73 -2.70
C GLN A 47 5.85 -4.95 -2.44
N SER A 48 6.46 -6.12 -2.23
CA SER A 48 5.75 -7.38 -1.97
C SER A 48 5.25 -7.47 -0.52
N ASP A 49 6.06 -7.02 0.45
CA ASP A 49 5.65 -6.94 1.86
C ASP A 49 4.52 -5.93 2.08
N ALA A 50 4.56 -4.76 1.42
CA ALA A 50 3.50 -3.76 1.55
C ALA A 50 2.13 -4.26 1.04
N GLU A 51 2.12 -5.00 -0.06
CA GLU A 51 0.89 -5.58 -0.61
C GLU A 51 0.35 -6.71 0.26
N ALA A 52 1.22 -7.53 0.84
CA ALA A 52 0.86 -8.57 1.80
C ALA A 52 0.28 -7.96 3.09
N GLU A 53 0.89 -6.89 3.59
CA GLU A 53 0.44 -6.18 4.78
C GLU A 53 -0.94 -5.53 4.56
N ALA A 54 -1.17 -4.92 3.39
CA ALA A 54 -2.46 -4.37 3.01
C ALA A 54 -3.54 -5.46 2.90
N LYS A 55 -3.23 -6.62 2.30
CA LYS A 55 -4.14 -7.77 2.23
C LYS A 55 -4.49 -8.29 3.63
N ALA A 56 -3.49 -8.44 4.50
CA ALA A 56 -3.71 -8.86 5.88
C ALA A 56 -4.63 -7.87 6.62
N GLN A 57 -4.40 -6.56 6.46
CA GLN A 57 -5.24 -5.54 7.08
C GLN A 57 -6.68 -5.58 6.57
N ALA A 58 -6.89 -5.77 5.27
CA ALA A 58 -8.22 -5.90 4.67
C ALA A 58 -9.00 -7.10 5.23
N ILE A 59 -8.32 -8.24 5.40
CA ILE A 59 -8.91 -9.45 6.00
C ILE A 59 -9.28 -9.21 7.47
N ILE A 60 -8.39 -8.57 8.25
CA ILE A 60 -8.66 -8.21 9.65
C ILE A 60 -9.89 -7.30 9.74
N ASN A 61 -9.97 -6.26 8.91
CA ASN A 61 -11.10 -5.34 8.87
C ASN A 61 -12.41 -6.07 8.52
N ARG A 62 -12.38 -6.97 7.52
CA ARG A 62 -13.56 -7.75 7.13
C ARG A 62 -14.02 -8.68 8.24
N ALA A 63 -13.11 -9.31 8.96
CA ALA A 63 -13.47 -10.16 10.08
C ALA A 63 -14.06 -9.35 11.25
N TRP A 64 -13.61 -8.11 11.48
CA TRP A 64 -14.24 -7.21 12.47
C TRP A 64 -15.69 -6.86 12.11
N ASP A 65 -15.94 -6.55 10.83
CA ASP A 65 -17.29 -6.28 10.31
C ASP A 65 -18.22 -7.47 10.54
N LEU A 66 -17.78 -8.68 10.16
CA LEU A 66 -18.53 -9.93 10.38
C LEU A 66 -18.81 -10.20 11.87
N VAL A 67 -17.87 -9.87 12.77
CA VAL A 67 -18.08 -9.95 14.22
C VAL A 67 -19.13 -8.93 14.69
N GLY A 68 -19.13 -7.73 14.12
CA GLY A 68 -20.17 -6.71 14.36
C GLY A 68 -21.55 -7.16 13.90
N GLU A 69 -21.62 -7.91 12.81
CA GLU A 69 -22.84 -8.54 12.29
C GLU A 69 -23.26 -9.81 13.07
N GLY A 70 -22.46 -10.28 14.03
CA GLY A 70 -22.71 -11.53 14.77
C GLY A 70 -22.40 -12.81 13.97
N LYS A 71 -21.78 -12.70 12.80
CA LYS A 71 -21.38 -13.81 11.92
C LYS A 71 -20.04 -14.41 12.35
N TYR A 72 -19.97 -14.90 13.59
CA TYR A 72 -18.71 -15.35 14.19
C TYR A 72 -18.06 -16.54 13.45
N ARG A 73 -18.87 -17.43 12.85
CA ARG A 73 -18.37 -18.57 12.04
C ARG A 73 -17.65 -18.09 10.77
N GLU A 74 -18.26 -17.15 10.03
CA GLU A 74 -17.65 -16.56 8.82
C GLU A 74 -16.41 -15.73 9.19
N ALA A 75 -16.47 -14.96 10.29
CA ALA A 75 -15.32 -14.20 10.77
C ALA A 75 -14.12 -15.10 11.08
N GLN A 76 -14.36 -16.28 11.66
CA GLN A 76 -13.31 -17.28 11.90
C GLN A 76 -12.70 -17.82 10.60
N GLN A 77 -13.53 -18.10 9.58
CA GLN A 77 -13.06 -18.57 8.27
C GLN A 77 -12.21 -17.51 7.56
N VAL A 78 -12.63 -16.24 7.61
CA VAL A 78 -11.88 -15.13 7.03
C VAL A 78 -10.52 -14.96 7.71
N LEU A 79 -10.48 -15.10 9.04
CA LEU A 79 -9.22 -15.06 9.80
C LEU A 79 -8.26 -16.21 9.47
N ASP A 80 -8.76 -17.37 9.07
CA ASP A 80 -7.92 -18.50 8.67
C ASP A 80 -7.07 -18.18 7.43
N GLY A 81 -7.57 -17.29 6.56
CA GLY A 81 -6.83 -16.76 5.42
C GLY A 81 -5.54 -16.01 5.80
N LEU A 82 -5.39 -15.59 7.07
CA LEU A 82 -4.17 -14.98 7.58
C LEU A 82 -3.09 -15.99 8.00
N SER A 83 -3.42 -17.28 8.13
CA SER A 83 -2.53 -18.31 8.72
C SER A 83 -1.23 -18.57 7.95
N GLY A 84 -1.06 -18.00 6.74
CA GLY A 84 0.19 -18.05 5.97
C GLY A 84 0.85 -16.70 5.74
N MET A 85 0.29 -15.61 6.26
CA MET A 85 0.80 -14.25 6.03
C MET A 85 1.71 -13.78 7.16
N LYS A 86 2.76 -13.05 6.79
CA LYS A 86 3.67 -12.44 7.76
C LYS A 86 3.00 -11.19 8.34
N LEU A 87 2.36 -11.36 9.49
CA LEU A 87 1.65 -10.27 10.17
C LEU A 87 2.60 -9.36 10.95
N THR A 88 2.35 -8.05 10.89
CA THR A 88 3.02 -7.10 11.78
C THR A 88 2.62 -7.30 13.24
N PRO A 89 3.41 -6.83 14.22
CA PRO A 89 3.04 -6.91 15.64
C PRO A 89 1.68 -6.27 15.95
N ALA A 90 1.33 -5.18 15.26
CA ALA A 90 0.03 -4.54 15.39
C ALA A 90 -1.11 -5.43 14.86
N GLN A 91 -0.91 -6.04 13.69
CA GLN A 91 -1.89 -6.96 13.09
C GLN A 91 -2.11 -8.21 13.94
N ARG A 92 -1.05 -8.82 14.50
CA ARG A 92 -1.17 -9.98 15.38
C ARG A 92 -2.06 -9.68 16.60
N ARG A 93 -1.83 -8.54 17.27
CA ARG A 93 -2.68 -8.10 18.39
C ARG A 93 -4.15 -7.92 17.96
N GLY A 94 -4.36 -7.36 16.77
CA GLY A 94 -5.70 -7.23 16.18
C GLY A 94 -6.38 -8.59 15.95
N VAL A 95 -5.66 -9.55 15.38
CA VAL A 95 -6.14 -10.92 15.16
C VAL A 95 -6.42 -11.65 16.47
N GLU A 96 -5.58 -11.50 17.49
CA GLU A 96 -5.78 -12.10 18.81
C GLU A 96 -7.02 -11.53 19.50
N ALA A 97 -7.18 -10.19 19.52
CA ALA A 97 -8.37 -9.53 20.05
C ALA A 97 -9.64 -10.00 19.31
N LEU A 98 -9.55 -10.13 17.98
CA LEU A 98 -10.68 -10.57 17.16
C LEU A 98 -11.04 -12.04 17.42
N ARG A 99 -10.05 -12.93 17.52
CA ARG A 99 -10.25 -14.34 17.89
C ARG A 99 -10.94 -14.47 19.24
N SER A 100 -10.50 -13.72 20.25
CA SER A 100 -11.14 -13.71 21.57
C SER A 100 -12.62 -13.31 21.47
N ARG A 101 -12.93 -12.27 20.69
CA ARG A 101 -14.32 -11.82 20.51
C ARG A 101 -15.18 -12.82 19.74
N ILE A 102 -14.62 -13.48 18.72
CA ILE A 102 -15.29 -14.56 17.99
C ILE A 102 -15.60 -15.74 18.92
N GLN A 103 -14.65 -16.17 19.75
CA GLN A 103 -14.86 -17.26 20.70
C GLN A 103 -15.94 -16.91 21.74
N ALA A 104 -15.91 -15.70 22.29
CA ALA A 104 -16.94 -15.22 23.20
C ALA A 104 -18.33 -15.19 22.53
N GLY A 105 -18.40 -14.69 21.29
CA GLY A 105 -19.64 -14.65 20.51
C GLY A 105 -20.21 -16.02 20.19
N LEU A 106 -19.36 -16.98 19.79
CA LEU A 106 -19.77 -18.37 19.56
C LEU A 106 -20.27 -19.05 20.83
N GLY A 107 -19.59 -18.85 21.97
CA GLY A 107 -20.04 -19.38 23.25
C GLY A 107 -21.40 -18.81 23.67
N ALA A 108 -21.61 -17.50 23.48
CA ALA A 108 -22.88 -16.85 23.76
C ALA A 108 -24.03 -17.32 22.85
N GLN A 109 -23.74 -17.66 21.58
CA GLN A 109 -24.74 -18.24 20.67
C GLN A 109 -25.11 -19.68 21.04
N GLN A 110 -24.18 -20.46 21.60
CA GLN A 110 -24.44 -21.85 22.01
C GLN A 110 -25.20 -21.95 23.33
N ALA A 111 -25.18 -20.89 24.14
CA ALA A 111 -25.86 -20.84 25.43
C ALA A 111 -27.32 -20.36 25.36
N ARG A 112 -27.82 -20.05 24.15
CA ARG A 112 -29.21 -19.66 23.88
C ARG A 112 -29.97 -20.81 23.23
#